data_AF-A0A968ZE71-F1
#
_entry.id   AF-A0A968ZE71-F1
#
_cell.length_a   1.000
_cell.length_b   1.000
_cell.length_c   1.000
_cell.angle_alpha   90.00
_cell.angle_beta   90.00
_cell.angle_gamma   90.00
#
_symmetry.space_group_name_H-M   'P 1'
#
loop_
_entity.id
_entity.type
_entity.pdbx_description
1 polymer ?
#
loop_
_entity_poly.entity_id
_entity_poly.type
_entity_poly.pdbx_seq_one_letter_code
_entity_poly.pdbx_strand_id
1 'polypeptide(L)'
;AANVVTDARIFATPFRQDHFIAFVDRAHPWARRRSVKLTELASQRLLLREPTSNTRQTFDAAMAKANIVLGEVLEIGSREAIKEAVAAGLGVGIIAQSELGDDLRLKALPFEGQQITSTEFVACLQERKGSPLVKAFLAVVKETADVKGGTMRGVALTCLFLLAAQGALAQAPIWERGRDGRYEVAVAGIAPGTTLGFFCSAYQVPNTALISLNNLILSPILPDGKNFDLRFVIDGVKYDLPGIAKDGELLVSPHDANIELRIQEVTEALRAGKQAQIAVPAKAWKSKLPLDGAEQALDGVFEACL
;
A
#
# COMPACT_ATOMS: atom_id res chain seq x y z
N ALA A 1 19.42 5.94 -12.78
CA ALA A 1 18.23 5.65 -11.97
C ALA A 1 17.03 5.86 -12.87
N ALA A 2 16.31 4.78 -13.21
CA ALA A 2 15.14 4.88 -14.07
C ALA A 2 14.05 5.67 -13.31
N ASN A 3 13.55 6.73 -13.94
CA ASN A 3 12.41 7.54 -13.52
C ASN A 3 12.65 8.54 -12.37
N VAL A 4 13.71 9.35 -12.49
CA VAL A 4 13.69 10.69 -11.87
C VAL A 4 12.59 11.48 -12.58
N VAL A 5 11.66 12.06 -11.83
CA VAL A 5 10.70 13.00 -12.40
C VAL A 5 11.48 14.22 -12.92
N THR A 6 11.63 14.32 -14.23
CA THR A 6 12.33 15.42 -14.91
C THR A 6 11.39 16.61 -15.21
N ASP A 7 10.12 16.49 -14.85
CA ASP A 7 9.12 17.54 -15.04
C ASP A 7 9.36 18.67 -14.02
N ALA A 8 9.65 19.87 -14.51
CA ALA A 8 9.88 21.06 -13.70
C ALA A 8 8.66 21.46 -12.83
N ARG A 9 7.47 20.94 -13.13
CA ARG A 9 6.25 21.13 -12.35
C ARG A 9 6.17 20.20 -11.14
N ILE A 10 7.10 19.26 -10.98
CA ILE A 10 7.10 18.29 -9.88
C ILE A 10 8.36 18.50 -9.05
N PHE A 11 8.15 18.73 -7.75
CA PHE A 11 9.21 18.63 -6.77
C PHE A 11 9.32 17.18 -6.31
N ALA A 12 10.51 16.59 -6.42
CA ALA A 12 10.80 15.26 -5.87
C ALA A 12 12.03 15.32 -4.96
N THR A 13 11.95 14.62 -3.83
CA THR A 13 13.10 14.41 -2.93
C THR A 13 13.30 12.91 -2.71
N PRO A 14 14.56 12.42 -2.69
CA PRO A 14 14.83 11.04 -2.28
C PRO A 14 14.28 10.79 -0.88
N PHE A 15 13.65 9.63 -0.70
CA PHE A 15 13.10 9.20 0.57
C PHE A 15 13.80 7.95 1.08
N ARG A 16 13.88 6.92 0.23
CA ARG A 16 14.43 5.63 0.60
C ARG A 16 15.25 5.08 -0.55
N GLN A 17 16.36 4.43 -0.22
CA GLN A 17 17.04 3.56 -1.16
C GLN A 17 16.77 2.12 -0.77
N ASP A 18 16.35 1.33 -1.74
CA ASP A 18 16.17 -0.11 -1.59
C ASP A 18 17.09 -0.86 -2.56
N HIS A 19 17.33 -2.14 -2.29
CA HIS A 19 18.09 -3.02 -3.14
C HIS A 19 17.24 -4.19 -3.60
N PHE A 20 17.52 -4.68 -4.81
CA PHE A 20 16.79 -5.77 -5.39
C PHE A 20 17.35 -7.09 -4.88
N ILE A 21 16.46 -8.05 -4.72
CA ILE A 21 16.77 -9.42 -4.37
C ILE A 21 16.14 -10.36 -5.40
N ALA A 22 16.73 -11.54 -5.56
CA ALA A 22 15.99 -12.68 -6.06
C ALA A 22 15.20 -13.30 -4.90
N PHE A 23 14.08 -13.93 -5.21
CA PHE A 23 13.39 -14.77 -4.24
C PHE A 23 12.79 -16.01 -4.90
N VAL A 24 12.73 -17.08 -4.12
CA VAL A 24 12.35 -18.42 -4.55
C VAL A 24 11.50 -19.10 -3.49
N ASP A 25 10.78 -20.17 -3.84
CA ASP A 25 10.15 -21.04 -2.86
C ASP A 25 11.20 -21.81 -2.03
N ARG A 26 10.76 -22.40 -0.91
CA ARG A 26 11.63 -23.13 0.02
C ARG A 26 12.18 -24.45 -0.52
N ALA A 27 11.55 -25.06 -1.54
CA ALA A 27 12.02 -26.29 -2.17
C ALA A 27 13.01 -26.02 -3.31
N HIS A 28 13.08 -24.78 -3.82
CA HIS A 28 14.03 -24.39 -4.87
C HIS A 28 15.49 -24.71 -4.48
N PRO A 29 16.35 -25.17 -5.41
CA PRO A 29 17.76 -25.46 -5.12
C PRO A 29 18.54 -24.26 -4.53
N TRP A 30 18.14 -23.03 -4.86
CA TRP A 30 18.75 -21.82 -4.31
C TRP A 30 18.32 -21.50 -2.88
N ALA A 31 17.25 -22.11 -2.34
CA ALA A 31 16.72 -21.78 -1.02
C ALA A 31 17.72 -22.02 0.13
N ARG A 32 18.70 -22.90 -0.08
CA ARG A 32 19.77 -23.20 0.88
C ARG A 32 20.98 -22.27 0.77
N ARG A 33 21.01 -21.40 -0.24
CA ARG A 33 22.11 -20.47 -0.49
C ARG A 33 21.92 -19.19 0.32
N ARG A 34 23.02 -18.47 0.52
CA ARG A 34 23.02 -17.15 1.19
C ARG A 34 22.83 -16.00 0.21
N SER A 35 23.26 -16.19 -1.03
CA SER A 35 23.29 -15.19 -2.10
C SER A 35 23.37 -15.88 -3.46
N VAL A 36 23.15 -15.11 -4.52
CA VAL A 36 23.24 -15.57 -5.92
C VAL A 36 23.94 -14.52 -6.79
N LYS A 37 24.59 -14.93 -7.88
CA LYS A 37 25.18 -14.00 -8.86
C LYS A 37 24.14 -13.61 -9.89
N LEU A 38 24.20 -12.37 -10.39
CA LEU A 38 23.30 -11.91 -11.45
C LEU A 38 23.40 -12.77 -12.72
N THR A 39 24.59 -13.28 -13.05
CA THR A 39 24.80 -14.14 -14.22
C THR A 39 24.09 -15.48 -14.13
N GLU A 40 23.75 -15.95 -12.92
CA GLU A 40 23.02 -17.21 -12.74
C GLU A 40 21.55 -17.08 -13.17
N LEU A 41 21.00 -15.86 -13.19
CA LEU A 41 19.62 -15.59 -13.62
C LEU A 41 19.37 -15.96 -15.08
N ALA A 42 20.40 -15.92 -15.93
CA ALA A 42 20.29 -16.32 -17.34
C ALA A 42 19.89 -17.79 -17.52
N SER A 43 20.11 -18.63 -16.50
CA SER A 43 19.77 -20.06 -16.50
C SER A 43 18.42 -20.38 -15.85
N GLN A 44 17.69 -19.36 -15.39
CA GLN A 44 16.45 -19.54 -14.64
C GLN A 44 15.25 -19.00 -15.43
N ARG A 45 14.08 -19.55 -15.12
CA ARG A 45 12.81 -18.94 -15.48
C ARG A 45 12.52 -17.80 -14.50
N LEU A 46 12.43 -16.58 -15.00
CA LEU A 46 12.16 -15.38 -14.21
C LEU A 46 10.68 -15.01 -14.27
N LEU A 47 10.10 -14.72 -13.10
CA LEU A 47 8.76 -14.18 -12.96
C LEU A 47 8.86 -12.67 -12.74
N LEU A 48 8.53 -11.90 -13.77
CA LEU A 48 8.77 -10.46 -13.80
C LEU A 48 7.49 -9.69 -14.06
N ARG A 49 7.44 -8.45 -13.57
CA ARG A 49 6.38 -7.49 -13.89
C ARG A 49 6.42 -7.11 -15.37
N GLU A 50 5.31 -6.53 -15.82
CA GLU A 50 5.16 -5.90 -17.12
C GLU A 50 6.30 -4.88 -17.40
N PRO A 51 6.76 -4.71 -18.66
CA PRO A 51 7.88 -3.83 -19.01
C PRO A 51 7.70 -2.35 -18.62
N THR A 52 6.47 -1.90 -18.38
CA THR A 52 6.16 -0.54 -17.93
C THR A 52 6.37 -0.33 -16.43
N SER A 53 6.58 -1.40 -15.65
CA SER A 53 6.88 -1.31 -14.23
C SER A 53 8.27 -0.69 -13.97
N ASN A 54 8.34 0.27 -13.05
CA ASN A 54 9.62 0.87 -12.62
C ASN A 54 10.62 -0.18 -12.12
N THR A 55 10.13 -1.18 -11.38
CA THR A 55 10.93 -2.30 -10.89
C THR A 55 11.52 -3.08 -12.07
N ARG A 56 10.69 -3.41 -13.07
CA ARG A 56 11.12 -4.12 -14.27
C ARG A 56 12.16 -3.33 -15.07
N GLN A 57 11.90 -2.05 -15.33
CA GLN A 57 12.82 -1.18 -16.07
C GLN A 57 14.16 -1.01 -15.37
N THR A 58 14.16 -0.87 -14.05
CA THR A 58 15.38 -0.76 -13.25
C THR A 58 16.20 -2.04 -13.31
N PHE A 59 15.54 -3.20 -13.20
CA PHE A 59 16.19 -4.50 -13.31
C PHE A 59 16.75 -4.74 -14.73
N ASP A 60 15.95 -4.51 -15.78
CA ASP A 60 16.36 -4.71 -17.17
C ASP A 60 17.55 -3.81 -17.53
N ALA A 61 17.53 -2.54 -17.08
CA ALA A 61 18.67 -1.63 -17.28
C ALA A 61 19.94 -2.12 -16.58
N ALA A 62 19.82 -2.73 -15.39
CA ALA A 62 20.96 -3.31 -14.70
C ALA A 62 21.50 -4.55 -15.42
N MET A 63 20.62 -5.40 -15.96
CA MET A 63 21.01 -6.58 -16.74
C MET A 63 21.72 -6.18 -18.04
N ALA A 64 21.18 -5.19 -18.75
CA ALA A 64 21.80 -4.63 -19.95
C ALA A 64 23.19 -4.05 -19.65
N LYS A 65 23.33 -3.28 -18.56
CA LYS A 65 24.63 -2.74 -18.14
C LYS A 65 25.65 -3.83 -17.80
N ALA A 66 25.19 -4.96 -17.26
CA ALA A 66 26.03 -6.12 -16.96
C ALA A 66 26.27 -7.04 -18.17
N ASN A 67 25.72 -6.72 -19.36
CA ASN A 67 25.71 -7.57 -20.54
C ASN A 67 25.13 -8.97 -20.28
N ILE A 68 24.11 -9.05 -19.42
CA ILE A 68 23.41 -10.29 -19.09
C ILE A 68 22.14 -10.37 -19.93
N VAL A 69 22.03 -11.41 -20.75
CA VAL A 69 20.81 -11.76 -21.46
C VAL A 69 19.99 -12.67 -20.56
N LEU A 70 18.74 -12.28 -20.29
CA LEU A 70 17.83 -13.08 -19.48
C LEU A 70 17.42 -14.36 -20.23
N GLY A 71 17.17 -15.43 -19.48
CA GLY A 71 16.63 -16.67 -20.00
C GLY A 71 15.14 -16.59 -20.27
N GLU A 72 14.39 -17.59 -19.82
CA GLU A 72 12.94 -17.59 -19.94
C GLU A 72 12.32 -16.55 -18.99
N VAL A 73 11.46 -15.68 -19.51
CA VAL A 73 10.72 -14.69 -18.72
C VAL A 73 9.24 -14.96 -18.85
N LEU A 74 8.58 -15.18 -17.71
CA LEU A 74 7.12 -15.19 -17.61
C LEU A 74 6.67 -13.84 -17.02
N GLU A 75 5.88 -13.11 -17.80
CA GLU A 75 5.33 -11.82 -17.38
C GLU A 75 4.05 -12.02 -16.55
N ILE A 76 3.98 -11.35 -15.40
CA ILE A 76 2.85 -11.39 -14.47
C ILE A 76 2.50 -9.97 -14.03
N GLY A 77 1.22 -9.59 -14.12
CA GLY A 77 0.79 -8.19 -14.01
C GLY A 77 0.73 -7.59 -12.60
N SER A 78 0.94 -8.36 -11.54
CA SER A 78 0.98 -7.83 -10.17
C SER A 78 2.09 -8.45 -9.34
N ARG A 79 2.55 -7.71 -8.32
CA ARG A 79 3.64 -8.18 -7.44
C ARG A 79 3.19 -9.34 -6.58
N GLU A 80 1.95 -9.28 -6.12
CA GLU A 80 1.30 -10.28 -5.30
C GLU A 80 1.15 -11.59 -6.09
N ALA A 81 0.75 -11.51 -7.37
CA ALA A 81 0.68 -12.67 -8.23
C ALA A 81 2.07 -13.28 -8.53
N ILE A 82 3.12 -12.46 -8.66
CA ILE A 82 4.50 -12.98 -8.75
C ILE A 82 4.86 -13.73 -7.46
N LYS A 83 4.57 -13.18 -6.28
CA LYS A 83 4.85 -13.85 -4.99
C LYS A 83 4.15 -15.21 -4.88
N GLU A 84 2.88 -15.29 -5.25
CA GLU A 84 2.14 -16.56 -5.27
C GLU A 84 2.69 -17.55 -6.29
N ALA A 85 3.03 -17.08 -7.50
CA ALA A 85 3.59 -17.93 -8.53
C ALA A 85 4.98 -18.48 -8.16
N VAL A 86 5.83 -17.65 -7.54
CA VAL A 86 7.11 -18.11 -6.99
C VAL A 86 6.87 -19.10 -5.87
N ALA A 87 5.95 -18.84 -4.94
CA ALA A 87 5.63 -19.76 -3.84
C ALA A 87 5.12 -21.12 -4.34
N ALA A 88 4.48 -21.15 -5.52
CA ALA A 88 4.06 -22.36 -6.23
C ALA A 88 5.20 -23.06 -7.01
N GLY A 89 6.44 -22.54 -6.96
CA GLY A 89 7.61 -23.13 -7.61
C GLY A 89 7.70 -22.87 -9.12
N LEU A 90 6.99 -21.86 -9.64
CA LEU A 90 6.93 -21.58 -11.08
C LEU A 90 8.18 -20.88 -11.62
N GLY A 91 9.07 -20.37 -10.76
CA GLY A 91 10.30 -19.70 -11.17
C GLY A 91 10.89 -18.81 -10.08
N VAL A 92 11.84 -17.95 -10.48
CA VAL A 92 12.52 -17.00 -9.61
C VAL A 92 11.91 -15.61 -9.78
N GLY A 93 11.48 -14.99 -8.68
CA GLY A 93 10.98 -13.62 -8.69
C GLY A 93 12.08 -12.60 -8.41
N ILE A 94 11.91 -11.39 -8.95
CA ILE A 94 12.80 -10.25 -8.71
C ILE A 94 11.98 -9.06 -8.21
N ILE A 95 12.29 -8.55 -7.02
CA ILE A 95 11.63 -7.39 -6.38
C ILE A 95 12.64 -6.59 -5.55
N ALA A 96 12.23 -5.41 -5.08
CA ALA A 96 12.98 -4.71 -4.04
C ALA A 96 12.81 -5.42 -2.69
N GLN A 97 13.84 -5.43 -1.84
CA GLN A 97 13.85 -6.24 -0.62
C GLN A 97 12.68 -5.91 0.30
N SER A 98 12.34 -4.64 0.44
CA SER A 98 11.24 -4.20 1.30
C SER A 98 9.87 -4.73 0.87
N GLU A 99 9.71 -5.16 -0.38
CA GLU A 99 8.42 -5.60 -0.93
C GLU A 99 8.09 -7.08 -0.65
N LEU A 100 9.07 -7.86 -0.19
CA LEU A 100 8.87 -9.29 0.07
C LEU A 100 7.95 -9.52 1.28
N GLY A 101 8.14 -8.75 2.34
CA GLY A 101 7.51 -8.97 3.65
C GLY A 101 7.96 -10.28 4.32
N ASP A 102 7.20 -10.71 5.32
CA ASP A 102 7.50 -11.89 6.15
C ASP A 102 6.86 -13.20 5.64
N ASP A 103 6.82 -13.42 4.32
CA ASP A 103 6.27 -14.66 3.75
C ASP A 103 7.22 -15.86 3.98
N LEU A 104 6.84 -16.75 4.88
CA LEU A 104 7.64 -17.92 5.27
C LEU A 104 7.82 -18.94 4.12
N ARG A 105 6.94 -18.96 3.12
CA ARG A 105 7.04 -19.85 1.95
C ARG A 105 8.17 -19.43 1.00
N LEU A 106 8.63 -18.19 1.13
CA LEU A 106 9.61 -17.59 0.24
C LEU A 106 10.97 -17.47 0.94
N LYS A 107 12.02 -17.43 0.12
CA LYS A 107 13.39 -17.21 0.54
C LYS A 107 14.01 -16.09 -0.28
N ALA A 108 14.34 -14.99 0.40
CA ALA A 108 15.15 -13.91 -0.15
C ALA A 108 16.60 -14.36 -0.39
N LEU A 109 17.13 -13.96 -1.54
CA LEU A 109 18.49 -14.22 -2.00
C LEU A 109 19.09 -12.90 -2.54
N PRO A 110 19.91 -12.21 -1.72
CA PRO A 110 20.66 -11.05 -2.15
C PRO A 110 21.62 -11.37 -3.30
N PHE A 111 21.89 -10.38 -4.15
CA PHE A 111 22.85 -10.51 -5.23
C PHE A 111 24.29 -10.31 -4.75
N GLU A 112 25.20 -11.15 -5.24
CA GLU A 112 26.63 -10.99 -5.01
C GLU A 112 27.23 -9.90 -5.90
N GLY A 113 28.15 -9.12 -5.34
CA GLY A 113 28.87 -8.08 -6.08
C GLY A 113 27.99 -6.87 -6.38
N GLN A 114 27.64 -6.67 -7.65
CA GLN A 114 26.92 -5.47 -8.08
C GLN A 114 25.49 -5.47 -7.53
N GLN A 115 25.22 -4.52 -6.64
CA GLN A 115 23.87 -4.27 -6.14
C GLN A 115 23.05 -3.52 -7.18
N ILE A 116 21.81 -3.98 -7.39
CA ILE A 116 20.80 -3.24 -8.13
C ILE A 116 20.00 -2.48 -7.09
N THR A 117 19.94 -1.16 -7.22
CA THR A 117 19.26 -0.30 -6.26
C THR A 117 18.18 0.52 -6.95
N SER A 118 17.08 0.72 -6.24
CA SER A 118 16.07 1.73 -6.56
C SER A 118 16.12 2.83 -5.51
N THR A 119 15.78 4.04 -5.94
CA THR A 119 15.51 5.14 -5.03
C THR A 119 14.03 5.46 -5.14
N GLU A 120 13.34 5.37 -4.02
CA GLU A 120 11.98 5.86 -3.87
C GLU A 120 12.01 7.35 -3.58
N PHE A 121 11.10 8.07 -4.22
CA PHE A 121 10.99 9.50 -4.10
C PHE A 121 9.65 9.85 -3.49
N VAL A 122 9.67 10.86 -2.62
CA VAL A 122 8.46 11.60 -2.28
C VAL A 122 8.35 12.76 -3.24
N ALA A 123 7.20 12.86 -3.91
CA ALA A 123 6.95 13.88 -4.92
C ALA A 123 5.68 14.68 -4.61
N CYS A 124 5.68 15.95 -4.99
CA CYS A 124 4.50 16.82 -5.00
C CYS A 124 4.57 17.79 -6.17
N LEU A 125 3.46 18.45 -6.51
CA LEU A 125 3.50 19.57 -7.45
C LEU A 125 4.40 20.68 -6.88
N GLN A 126 5.27 21.23 -7.74
CA GLN A 126 6.26 22.25 -7.40
C GLN A 126 5.59 23.48 -6.77
N GLU A 127 4.43 23.90 -7.30
CA GLU A 127 3.61 25.00 -6.76
C GLU A 127 3.06 24.70 -5.34
N ARG A 128 2.80 23.42 -5.03
CA ARG A 128 2.26 22.99 -3.73
C ARG A 128 3.34 22.75 -2.68
N LYS A 129 4.61 22.65 -3.08
CA LYS A 129 5.77 22.49 -2.18
C LYS A 129 5.81 23.55 -1.07
N GLY A 130 5.31 24.75 -1.37
CA GLY A 130 5.27 25.88 -0.44
C GLY A 130 4.20 25.78 0.65
N SER A 131 3.17 24.94 0.44
CA SER A 131 2.01 24.87 1.33
C SER A 131 2.37 24.32 2.71
N PRO A 132 1.72 24.79 3.80
CA PRO A 132 2.04 24.34 5.16
C PRO A 132 1.97 22.82 5.34
N LEU A 133 0.93 22.18 4.78
CA LEU A 133 0.74 20.73 4.87
C LEU A 133 1.86 19.96 4.15
N VAL A 134 2.19 20.34 2.91
CA VAL A 134 3.25 19.68 2.15
C VAL A 134 4.61 19.92 2.80
N LYS A 135 4.87 21.12 3.33
CA LYS A 135 6.10 21.39 4.10
C LYS A 135 6.21 20.53 5.36
N ALA A 136 5.12 20.41 6.13
CA ALA A 136 5.09 19.58 7.32
C ALA A 136 5.33 18.11 6.97
N PHE A 137 4.65 17.59 5.94
CA PHE A 137 4.87 16.23 5.46
C PHE A 137 6.31 16.02 4.98
N LEU A 138 6.86 16.94 4.18
CA LEU A 138 8.25 16.87 3.72
C LEU A 138 9.27 16.96 4.87
N ALA A 139 8.94 17.64 5.97
CA ALA A 139 9.77 17.65 7.18
C ALA A 139 9.79 16.28 7.87
N VAL A 140 8.62 15.65 8.04
CA VAL A 140 8.52 14.28 8.57
C VAL A 140 9.26 13.28 7.68
N VAL A 141 9.10 13.40 6.35
CA VAL A 141 9.82 12.59 5.37
C VAL A 141 11.33 12.74 5.55
N LYS A 142 11.85 13.95 5.80
CA LYS A 142 13.30 14.15 6.04
C LYS A 142 13.77 13.51 7.34
N GLU A 143 12.95 13.52 8.38
CA GLU A 143 13.28 12.90 9.68
C GLU A 143 13.22 11.37 9.63
N THR A 144 12.41 10.82 8.73
CA THR A 144 12.19 9.37 8.57
C THR A 144 12.86 8.77 7.33
N ALA A 145 13.50 9.60 6.49
CA ALA A 145 14.19 9.16 5.29
C ALA A 145 15.42 8.33 5.67
N ASP A 146 15.38 7.05 5.31
CA ASP A 146 16.55 6.19 5.36
C ASP A 146 17.26 6.20 4.01
N VAL A 147 18.16 7.19 3.86
CA VAL A 147 18.98 7.33 2.64
C VAL A 147 20.31 6.54 2.79
N LYS A 148 20.56 5.87 3.92
CA LYS A 148 21.81 5.15 4.18
C LYS A 148 21.59 3.83 4.90
N GLY A 149 20.86 2.90 4.26
CA GLY A 149 20.87 1.44 4.49
C GLY A 149 21.34 0.94 5.85
N GLY A 150 20.79 1.49 6.93
CA GLY A 150 21.39 1.44 8.26
C GLY A 150 20.32 1.16 9.29
N THR A 151 20.43 -0.02 9.91
CA THR A 151 19.60 -0.56 10.99
C THR A 151 18.87 0.51 11.82
N MET A 152 17.54 0.39 11.87
CA MET A 152 16.64 1.15 12.73
C MET A 152 17.26 1.42 14.11
N ARG A 153 17.52 2.70 14.39
CA ARG A 153 17.62 3.22 15.76
C ARG A 153 16.67 4.40 15.88
N GLY A 154 15.62 4.24 16.70
CA GLY A 154 14.94 5.38 17.29
C GLY A 154 13.41 5.44 17.20
N VAL A 155 12.70 4.30 17.20
CA VAL A 155 11.26 4.29 17.54
C VAL A 155 11.13 4.54 19.04
N ALA A 156 11.18 5.81 19.48
CA ALA A 156 10.86 6.16 20.87
C ALA A 156 10.60 7.66 21.16
N LEU A 157 11.04 8.63 20.36
CA LEU A 157 11.02 10.05 20.80
C LEU A 157 10.19 11.04 19.96
N THR A 158 9.64 10.64 18.81
CA THR A 158 8.88 11.55 17.93
C THR A 158 7.39 11.69 18.31
N CYS A 159 6.92 10.94 19.30
CA CYS A 159 5.54 10.99 19.80
C CYS A 159 5.17 12.28 20.56
N LEU A 160 6.12 13.17 20.88
CA LEU A 160 5.84 14.34 21.73
C LEU A 160 5.75 15.69 21.01
N PHE A 161 6.30 15.87 19.80
CA PHE A 161 6.36 17.19 19.14
C PHE A 161 5.24 17.48 18.14
N LEU A 162 4.59 16.46 17.56
CA LEU A 162 3.49 16.65 16.61
C LEU A 162 2.15 17.09 17.25
N LEU A 163 2.09 17.13 18.59
CA LEU A 163 0.97 17.70 19.35
C LEU A 163 0.87 19.23 19.27
N ALA A 164 1.86 19.95 18.69
CA ALA A 164 1.92 21.42 18.78
C ALA A 164 1.69 22.21 17.47
N ALA A 165 1.55 21.57 16.31
CA ALA A 165 1.37 22.29 15.04
C ALA A 165 -0.04 22.14 14.45
N GLN A 166 -1.07 22.43 15.24
CA GLN A 166 -2.39 22.75 14.69
C GLN A 166 -2.38 24.18 14.14
N GLY A 167 -2.66 24.34 12.85
CA GLY A 167 -3.03 25.63 12.28
C GLY A 167 -2.66 25.82 10.81
N ALA A 168 -3.55 25.38 9.90
CA ALA A 168 -4.00 26.12 8.69
C ALA A 168 -4.44 25.15 7.57
N LEU A 169 -5.73 25.26 7.24
CA LEU A 169 -6.51 24.45 6.30
C LEU A 169 -6.16 24.71 4.82
N ALA A 170 -6.24 23.65 4.02
CA ALA A 170 -6.74 23.69 2.65
C ALA A 170 -7.46 22.37 2.38
N GLN A 171 -8.79 22.33 2.54
CA GLN A 171 -9.62 21.17 2.26
C GLN A 171 -9.70 20.94 0.75
N ALA A 172 -8.93 19.97 0.26
CA ALA A 172 -9.12 19.32 -1.04
C ALA A 172 -10.19 18.21 -0.87
N PRO A 173 -10.69 17.59 -1.98
CA PRO A 173 -11.97 16.91 -1.98
C PRO A 173 -12.02 15.80 -0.93
N ILE A 174 -13.16 15.76 -0.25
CA ILE A 174 -13.40 14.86 0.88
C ILE A 174 -13.53 13.42 0.41
N TRP A 175 -14.11 13.21 -0.77
CA TRP A 175 -14.29 11.91 -1.41
C TRP A 175 -13.67 11.91 -2.80
N GLU A 176 -12.94 10.84 -3.13
CA GLU A 176 -12.33 10.62 -4.44
C GLU A 176 -12.72 9.24 -4.98
N ARG A 177 -13.02 9.15 -6.29
CA ARG A 177 -13.35 7.91 -6.99
C ARG A 177 -12.28 7.60 -8.03
N GLY A 178 -11.76 6.38 -8.01
CA GLY A 178 -10.88 5.81 -9.03
C GLY A 178 -11.51 4.58 -9.69
N ARG A 179 -11.34 4.46 -11.01
CA ARG A 179 -11.79 3.33 -11.82
C ARG A 179 -10.76 3.06 -12.92
N ASP A 180 -10.26 1.83 -13.03
CA ASP A 180 -9.36 1.41 -14.12
C ASP A 180 -9.86 0.16 -14.89
N GLY A 181 -11.10 -0.26 -14.64
CA GLY A 181 -11.73 -1.45 -15.25
C GLY A 181 -11.33 -2.78 -14.60
N ARG A 182 -10.30 -2.80 -13.74
CA ARG A 182 -9.90 -3.96 -12.92
C ARG A 182 -10.15 -3.73 -11.44
N TYR A 183 -10.06 -2.48 -11.00
CA TYR A 183 -10.30 -2.02 -9.64
C TYR A 183 -11.26 -0.83 -9.63
N GLU A 184 -12.17 -0.86 -8.68
CA GLU A 184 -13.03 0.26 -8.30
C GLU A 184 -12.62 0.69 -6.89
N VAL A 185 -12.40 1.99 -6.68
CA VAL A 185 -12.01 2.50 -5.38
C VAL A 185 -12.70 3.83 -5.06
N ALA A 186 -13.22 3.95 -3.85
CA ALA A 186 -13.67 5.22 -3.29
C ALA A 186 -12.91 5.51 -2.00
N VAL A 187 -12.33 6.70 -1.87
CA VAL A 187 -11.55 7.09 -0.68
C VAL A 187 -12.13 8.35 -0.08
N ALA A 188 -12.32 8.34 1.24
CA ALA A 188 -12.71 9.50 2.03
C ALA A 188 -11.56 9.99 2.91
N GLY A 189 -11.19 11.26 2.76
CA GLY A 189 -10.34 11.98 3.71
C GLY A 189 -11.17 12.50 4.88
N ILE A 190 -11.04 11.89 6.05
CA ILE A 190 -11.89 12.18 7.22
C ILE A 190 -11.32 13.33 8.05
N ALA A 191 -10.02 13.25 8.33
CA ALA A 191 -9.25 14.18 9.15
C ALA A 191 -7.76 14.01 8.81
N PRO A 192 -6.86 14.91 9.23
CA PRO A 192 -5.43 14.73 9.03
C PRO A 192 -4.97 13.35 9.51
N GLY A 193 -4.37 12.57 8.60
CA GLY A 193 -3.91 11.21 8.89
C GLY A 193 -5.02 10.19 9.12
N THR A 194 -6.24 10.44 8.64
CA THR A 194 -7.37 9.49 8.70
C THR A 194 -8.00 9.35 7.33
N THR A 195 -7.90 8.16 6.75
CA THR A 195 -8.53 7.81 5.47
C THR A 195 -9.39 6.58 5.60
N LEU A 196 -10.53 6.60 4.94
CA LEU A 196 -11.42 5.45 4.81
C LEU A 196 -11.52 5.10 3.33
N GLY A 197 -11.16 3.87 2.96
CA GLY A 197 -11.23 3.39 1.59
C GLY A 197 -12.27 2.28 1.43
N PHE A 198 -12.92 2.26 0.27
CA PHE A 198 -13.80 1.21 -0.22
C PHE A 198 -13.18 0.69 -1.51
N PHE A 199 -12.92 -0.61 -1.60
CA PHE A 199 -12.14 -1.23 -2.67
C PHE A 199 -12.87 -2.43 -3.23
N CYS A 200 -12.91 -2.55 -4.54
CA CYS A 200 -13.46 -3.69 -5.24
C CYS A 200 -12.51 -4.08 -6.37
N SER A 201 -12.39 -5.38 -6.61
CA SER A 201 -11.59 -5.92 -7.72
C SER A 201 -12.41 -6.89 -8.54
N ALA A 202 -12.28 -6.81 -9.87
CA ALA A 202 -12.90 -7.73 -10.81
C ALA A 202 -12.35 -9.17 -10.71
N TYR A 203 -11.20 -9.37 -10.04
CA TYR A 203 -10.56 -10.69 -9.88
C TYR A 203 -11.12 -11.54 -8.74
N GLN A 204 -12.19 -11.08 -8.05
CA GLN A 204 -12.94 -11.78 -6.99
C GLN A 204 -12.15 -12.85 -6.23
N VAL A 205 -11.23 -12.42 -5.37
CA VAL A 205 -10.58 -13.30 -4.41
C VAL A 205 -11.45 -13.33 -3.14
N PRO A 206 -11.93 -14.50 -2.68
CA PRO A 206 -12.74 -14.59 -1.46
C PRO A 206 -12.03 -13.98 -0.25
N ASN A 207 -12.79 -13.34 0.64
CA ASN A 207 -12.27 -12.69 1.86
C ASN A 207 -11.25 -11.56 1.61
N THR A 208 -11.30 -10.91 0.44
CA THR A 208 -10.52 -9.69 0.21
C THR A 208 -11.13 -8.53 0.97
N ALA A 209 -10.30 -7.72 1.65
CA ALA A 209 -10.77 -6.53 2.33
C ALA A 209 -11.42 -5.56 1.34
N LEU A 210 -12.67 -5.22 1.60
CA LEU A 210 -13.44 -4.27 0.80
C LEU A 210 -13.49 -2.88 1.43
N ILE A 211 -13.27 -2.77 2.74
CA ILE A 211 -13.19 -1.48 3.43
C ILE A 211 -11.90 -1.45 4.27
N SER A 212 -11.15 -0.35 4.19
CA SER A 212 -10.01 -0.09 5.08
C SER A 212 -10.17 1.24 5.80
N LEU A 213 -9.96 1.24 7.12
CA LEU A 213 -9.71 2.45 7.89
C LEU A 213 -8.23 2.53 8.25
N ASN A 214 -7.57 3.55 7.71
CA ASN A 214 -6.22 3.94 8.11
C ASN A 214 -6.29 5.21 8.96
N ASN A 215 -5.70 5.19 10.14
CA ASN A 215 -5.74 6.30 11.08
C ASN A 215 -4.47 6.35 11.93
N LEU A 216 -3.73 7.46 11.87
CA LEU A 216 -2.45 7.63 12.58
C LEU A 216 -2.52 7.43 14.10
N ILE A 217 -3.70 7.64 14.73
CA ILE A 217 -3.89 7.44 16.17
C ILE A 217 -4.15 5.96 16.48
N LEU A 218 -4.91 5.27 15.62
CA LEU A 218 -5.28 3.88 15.78
C LEU A 218 -4.15 2.92 15.38
N SER A 219 -3.40 3.21 14.31
CA SER A 219 -2.39 2.29 13.77
C SER A 219 -1.41 1.75 14.80
N PRO A 220 -0.86 2.54 15.74
CA PRO A 220 0.08 2.02 16.76
C PRO A 220 -0.58 1.15 17.85
N ILE A 221 -1.91 1.22 17.98
CA ILE A 221 -2.67 0.57 19.07
C ILE A 221 -3.61 -0.52 18.56
N LEU A 222 -3.57 -0.82 17.26
CA LEU A 222 -4.25 -1.94 16.60
C LEU A 222 -3.25 -3.09 16.44
N PRO A 223 -3.23 -4.08 17.35
CA PRO A 223 -2.38 -5.25 17.22
C PRO A 223 -2.83 -6.14 16.05
N ASP A 224 -1.88 -6.56 15.23
CA ASP A 224 -2.13 -7.42 14.07
C ASP A 224 -2.88 -8.71 14.43
N GLY A 225 -3.80 -9.11 13.56
CA GLY A 225 -4.63 -10.30 13.70
C GLY A 225 -5.72 -10.20 14.77
N LYS A 226 -5.93 -9.03 15.39
CA LYS A 226 -7.03 -8.82 16.34
C LYS A 226 -8.26 -8.21 15.68
N ASN A 227 -9.42 -8.64 16.15
CA ASN A 227 -10.71 -8.18 15.64
C ASN A 227 -11.16 -6.92 16.37
N PHE A 228 -11.70 -5.96 15.62
CA PHE A 228 -12.31 -4.75 16.13
C PHE A 228 -13.52 -4.39 15.28
N ASP A 229 -14.60 -3.92 15.90
CA ASP A 229 -15.75 -3.41 15.16
C ASP A 229 -15.44 -2.02 14.61
N LEU A 230 -15.60 -1.88 13.30
CA LEU A 230 -15.69 -0.60 12.62
C LEU A 230 -17.15 -0.15 12.61
N ARG A 231 -17.47 0.86 13.42
CA ARG A 231 -18.82 1.38 13.58
C ARG A 231 -19.06 2.60 12.71
N PHE A 232 -20.12 2.58 11.92
CA PHE A 232 -20.70 3.75 11.27
C PHE A 232 -21.97 4.16 12.02
N VAL A 233 -22.17 5.46 12.20
CA VAL A 233 -23.40 6.03 12.73
C VAL A 233 -23.92 7.04 11.71
N ILE A 234 -24.96 6.68 10.97
CA ILE A 234 -25.48 7.48 9.85
C ILE A 234 -26.92 7.84 10.15
N ASP A 235 -27.21 9.14 10.23
CA ASP A 235 -28.52 9.67 10.62
C ASP A 235 -29.11 9.05 11.91
N GLY A 236 -28.21 8.66 12.84
CA GLY A 236 -28.56 8.06 14.13
C GLY A 236 -28.64 6.53 14.13
N VAL A 237 -28.61 5.88 12.97
CA VAL A 237 -28.58 4.41 12.84
C VAL A 237 -27.15 3.91 12.94
N LYS A 238 -26.92 2.83 13.70
CA LYS A 238 -25.60 2.22 13.89
C LYS A 238 -25.42 1.01 13.00
N TYR A 239 -24.29 0.95 12.31
CA TYR A 239 -23.85 -0.18 11.50
C TYR A 239 -22.49 -0.63 12.03
N ASP A 240 -22.40 -1.85 12.54
CA ASP A 240 -21.16 -2.44 13.04
C ASP A 240 -20.65 -3.47 12.03
N LEU A 241 -19.42 -3.25 11.54
CA LEU A 241 -18.73 -4.16 10.65
C LEU A 241 -17.54 -4.79 11.38
N PRO A 242 -17.44 -6.12 11.44
CA PRO A 242 -16.28 -6.78 12.03
C PRO A 242 -15.06 -6.57 11.13
N GLY A 243 -14.03 -5.93 11.67
CA GLY A 243 -12.75 -5.72 11.00
C GLY A 243 -11.61 -6.49 11.68
N ILE A 244 -10.56 -6.77 10.92
CA ILE A 244 -9.30 -7.35 11.40
C ILE A 244 -8.22 -6.28 11.30
N ALA A 245 -7.50 -6.05 12.39
CA ALA A 245 -6.32 -5.21 12.40
C ALA A 245 -5.17 -5.92 11.67
N LYS A 246 -4.55 -5.24 10.69
CA LYS A 246 -3.39 -5.75 9.98
C LYS A 246 -2.57 -4.59 9.42
N ASP A 247 -1.26 -4.61 9.62
CA ASP A 247 -0.33 -3.60 9.12
C ASP A 247 -0.70 -2.17 9.58
N GLY A 248 -1.29 -2.06 10.79
CA GLY A 248 -1.76 -0.79 11.35
C GLY A 248 -3.06 -0.24 10.75
N GLU A 249 -3.74 -0.99 9.89
CA GLU A 249 -5.07 -0.65 9.36
C GLU A 249 -6.15 -1.55 9.95
N LEU A 250 -7.40 -1.09 9.95
CA LEU A 250 -8.56 -1.92 10.25
C LEU A 250 -9.27 -2.28 8.95
N LEU A 251 -9.22 -3.56 8.60
CA LEU A 251 -9.70 -4.10 7.33
C LEU A 251 -11.01 -4.88 7.52
N VAL A 252 -12.05 -4.56 6.75
CA VAL A 252 -13.32 -5.30 6.73
C VAL A 252 -13.37 -6.13 5.45
N SER A 253 -13.57 -7.43 5.60
CA SER A 253 -13.70 -8.38 4.48
C SER A 253 -15.04 -9.12 4.58
N PRO A 254 -15.77 -9.28 3.46
CA PRO A 254 -16.93 -10.15 3.42
C PRO A 254 -16.47 -11.61 3.56
N HIS A 255 -16.93 -12.25 4.62
CA HIS A 255 -16.66 -13.68 4.88
C HIS A 255 -17.93 -14.52 4.91
N ASP A 256 -19.09 -13.87 4.88
CA ASP A 256 -20.40 -14.47 4.69
C ASP A 256 -21.37 -13.44 4.09
N ALA A 257 -22.52 -13.93 3.63
CA ALA A 257 -23.57 -13.13 3.00
C ALA A 257 -24.18 -12.06 3.93
N ASN A 258 -24.12 -12.23 5.25
CA ASN A 258 -24.65 -11.22 6.19
C ASN A 258 -23.73 -10.00 6.22
N ILE A 259 -22.41 -10.21 6.20
CA ILE A 259 -21.43 -9.11 6.15
C ILE A 259 -21.46 -8.42 4.79
N GLU A 260 -21.62 -9.16 3.69
CA GLU A 260 -21.81 -8.59 2.36
C GLU A 260 -23.02 -7.65 2.31
N LEU A 261 -24.18 -8.12 2.80
CA LEU A 261 -25.38 -7.31 2.89
C LEU A 261 -25.17 -6.07 3.78
N ARG A 262 -24.49 -6.23 4.92
CA ARG A 262 -24.21 -5.10 5.83
C ARG A 262 -23.27 -4.06 5.18
N ILE A 263 -22.31 -4.50 4.37
CA ILE A 263 -21.44 -3.61 3.59
C ILE A 263 -22.28 -2.81 2.58
N GLN A 264 -23.19 -3.47 1.85
CA GLN A 264 -24.09 -2.79 0.92
C GLN A 264 -25.00 -1.78 1.64
N GLU A 265 -25.63 -2.18 2.75
CA GLU A 265 -26.48 -1.31 3.57
C GLU A 265 -25.74 -0.05 4.04
N VAL A 266 -24.51 -0.20 4.57
CA VAL A 266 -23.75 0.97 5.03
C VAL A 266 -23.33 1.86 3.86
N THR A 267 -22.97 1.29 2.72
CA THR A 267 -22.60 2.05 1.52
C THR A 267 -23.78 2.86 1.00
N GLU A 268 -24.97 2.26 0.91
CA GLU A 268 -26.20 2.97 0.53
C GLU A 268 -26.56 4.07 1.55
N ALA A 269 -26.48 3.76 2.85
CA ALA A 269 -26.73 4.74 3.91
C ALA A 269 -25.76 5.92 3.82
N LEU A 270 -24.47 5.69 3.52
CA LEU A 270 -23.49 6.78 3.33
C LEU A 270 -23.79 7.64 2.11
N ARG A 271 -24.32 7.06 1.03
CA ARG A 271 -24.70 7.80 -0.18
C ARG A 271 -25.90 8.71 0.04
N ALA A 272 -26.91 8.25 0.78
CA ALA A 272 -28.16 8.97 0.99
C ALA A 272 -28.20 9.79 2.29
N GLY A 273 -27.26 9.54 3.21
CA GLY A 273 -27.27 10.10 4.55
C GLY A 273 -26.96 11.59 4.59
N LYS A 274 -27.41 12.26 5.65
CA LYS A 274 -27.15 13.70 5.88
C LYS A 274 -26.01 13.95 6.85
N GLN A 275 -25.83 13.06 7.81
CA GLN A 275 -24.75 13.13 8.80
C GLN A 275 -24.21 11.73 9.10
N ALA A 276 -22.88 11.62 9.18
CA ALA A 276 -22.23 10.39 9.57
C ALA A 276 -21.13 10.59 10.61
N GLN A 277 -20.91 9.55 11.40
CA GLN A 277 -19.76 9.37 12.27
C GLN A 277 -19.18 7.99 12.05
N ILE A 278 -17.89 7.86 12.28
CA ILE A 278 -17.14 6.61 12.24
C ILE A 278 -16.44 6.40 13.57
N ALA A 279 -16.36 5.17 14.05
CA ALA A 279 -15.77 4.85 15.34
C ALA A 279 -15.15 3.46 15.39
N VAL A 280 -14.17 3.30 16.27
CA VAL A 280 -13.64 2.01 16.72
C VAL A 280 -13.87 1.96 18.23
N PRO A 281 -15.04 1.48 18.68
CA PRO A 281 -15.49 1.64 20.07
C PRO A 281 -14.52 1.05 21.10
N ALA A 282 -13.92 -0.11 20.78
CA ALA A 282 -12.95 -0.79 21.63
C ALA A 282 -11.67 0.02 21.89
N LYS A 283 -11.41 1.06 21.08
CA LYS A 283 -10.28 2.00 21.22
C LYS A 283 -10.72 3.39 21.65
N ALA A 284 -11.98 3.56 22.05
CA ALA A 284 -12.59 4.85 22.39
C ALA A 284 -12.38 5.93 21.32
N TRP A 285 -12.18 5.52 20.06
CA TRP A 285 -11.92 6.42 18.95
C TRP A 285 -13.18 6.66 18.16
N LYS A 286 -13.42 7.92 17.78
CA LYS A 286 -14.50 8.33 16.89
C LYS A 286 -14.13 9.59 16.12
N SER A 287 -14.71 9.77 14.94
CA SER A 287 -14.59 10.97 14.12
C SER A 287 -15.90 11.29 13.40
N LYS A 288 -16.10 12.55 13.04
CA LYS A 288 -17.14 12.94 12.08
C LYS A 288 -16.75 12.41 10.70
N LEU A 289 -17.66 11.75 10.02
CA LEU A 289 -17.48 11.30 8.64
C LEU A 289 -18.24 12.27 7.72
N PRO A 290 -17.55 13.14 6.98
CA PRO A 290 -18.20 14.02 6.02
C PRO A 290 -18.78 13.23 4.84
N LEU A 291 -19.95 13.65 4.36
CA LEU A 291 -20.71 12.95 3.30
C LEU A 291 -20.74 13.74 1.97
N ASP A 292 -20.18 14.94 1.92
CA ASP A 292 -20.14 15.76 0.71
C ASP A 292 -19.32 15.05 -0.39
N GLY A 293 -20.00 14.57 -1.44
CA GLY A 293 -19.40 13.78 -2.52
C GLY A 293 -19.44 12.25 -2.33
N ALA A 294 -19.93 11.76 -1.19
CA ALA A 294 -20.05 10.32 -0.92
C ALA A 294 -20.97 9.62 -1.91
N GLU A 295 -22.10 10.25 -2.27
CA GLU A 295 -23.09 9.70 -3.22
C GLU A 295 -22.42 9.30 -4.55
N GLN A 296 -21.66 10.21 -5.13
CA GLN A 296 -20.98 10.03 -6.41
C GLN A 296 -19.78 9.09 -6.29
N ALA A 297 -19.03 9.19 -5.19
CA ALA A 297 -17.83 8.38 -5.02
C ALA A 297 -18.13 6.91 -4.77
N LEU A 298 -19.20 6.61 -4.04
CA LEU A 298 -19.59 5.24 -3.67
C LEU A 298 -20.53 4.57 -4.68
N ASP A 299 -21.07 5.32 -5.65
CA ASP A 299 -21.97 4.76 -6.67
C ASP A 299 -21.30 3.60 -7.42
N GLY A 300 -21.98 2.45 -7.45
CA GLY A 300 -21.49 1.22 -8.05
C GLY A 300 -20.09 0.77 -7.61
N VAL A 301 -19.61 1.12 -6.40
CA VAL A 301 -18.23 0.78 -5.97
C VAL A 301 -18.01 -0.72 -5.84
N PHE A 302 -19.06 -1.48 -5.50
CA PHE A 302 -18.98 -2.92 -5.25
C PHE A 302 -19.65 -3.79 -6.33
N GLU A 303 -20.20 -3.20 -7.41
CA GLU A 303 -20.95 -3.95 -8.45
C GLU A 303 -20.18 -5.13 -9.08
N ALA A 304 -18.84 -5.08 -9.06
CA ALA A 304 -18.01 -6.12 -9.63
C ALA A 304 -17.61 -7.24 -8.64
N CYS A 305 -17.88 -7.09 -7.33
CA CYS A 305 -17.38 -8.00 -6.29
C CYS A 305 -18.38 -8.39 -5.18
N LEU A 306 -19.56 -7.76 -5.11
CA LEU A 306 -20.70 -8.14 -4.27
C LEU A 306 -21.95 -8.31 -5.14
#